data_AF-A0A7Z9T8L2-F1
#
_entry.id   AF-A0A7Z9T8L2-F1
#
_cell.length_a   1.000
_cell.length_b   1.000
_cell.length_c   1.000
_cell.angle_alpha   90.00
_cell.angle_beta   90.00
_cell.angle_gamma   90.00
#
_symmetry.space_group_name_H-M   'P 1'
#
loop_
_entity.id
_entity.type
_entity.pdbx_description
1 polymer ?
#
loop_
_entity_poly.entity_id
_entity_poly.type
_entity_poly.pdbx_seq_one_letter_code
_entity_poly.pdbx_strand_id
1 'polypeptide(L)' 'MYETRDMPSGGYRFMPGVFQYSGGVGAMPGHALERVQFSKPVPMRMGFERIREYLFAQGRPLQAFCACEL' A
#
# COMPACT_ATOMS: atom_id res chain seq x y z
N MET A 1 20.12 -9.73 9.74
CA MET A 1 18.69 -10.03 9.57
C MET A 1 17.96 -8.70 9.58
N TYR A 2 17.21 -8.34 8.53
CA TYR A 2 16.47 -7.07 8.51
C TYR A 2 15.28 -7.19 9.45
N GLU A 3 15.14 -6.22 10.36
CA GLU A 3 13.99 -6.13 11.25
C GLU A 3 12.81 -5.46 10.53
N THR A 4 11.63 -6.08 10.64
CA THR A 4 10.38 -5.53 10.10
C THR A 4 10.04 -4.22 10.81
N ARG A 5 9.58 -3.21 10.06
CA ARG A 5 9.23 -1.89 10.59
C ARG A 5 7.73 -1.64 10.48
N ASP A 6 7.14 -1.09 11.52
CA ASP A 6 5.73 -0.73 11.54
C ASP A 6 5.47 0.61 10.84
N MET A 7 4.32 0.70 10.16
CA MET A 7 3.75 1.92 9.60
C MET A 7 2.35 2.13 10.21
N PRO A 8 2.25 2.63 11.46
CA PRO A 8 0.98 2.68 12.18
C PRO A 8 -0.10 3.52 11.49
N SER A 9 0.29 4.61 10.80
CA SER A 9 -0.62 5.44 10.01
C SER A 9 -1.26 4.70 8.82
N GLY A 10 -0.62 3.63 8.34
CA GLY A 10 -1.14 2.78 7.25
C GLY A 10 -1.81 1.50 7.74
N GLY A 11 -1.52 1.05 8.97
CA GLY A 11 -2.05 -0.21 9.52
C GLY A 11 -1.32 -1.46 9.02
N TYR A 12 -0.07 -1.33 8.58
CA TYR A 12 0.75 -2.44 8.11
C TYR A 12 2.18 -2.32 8.64
N ARG A 13 2.94 -3.40 8.46
CA ARG A 13 4.37 -3.47 8.72
C ARG A 13 5.09 -3.91 7.44
N PHE A 14 6.33 -3.51 7.25
CA PHE A 14 7.10 -3.83 6.05
C PHE A 14 8.50 -4.34 6.37
N MET A 15 9.00 -5.26 5.55
CA MET A 15 10.39 -5.69 5.61
C MET A 15 11.25 -4.69 4.82
N PRO A 16 12.28 -4.05 5.42
CA PRO A 16 13.15 -3.13 4.68
C PRO A 16 13.80 -3.79 3.46
N GLY A 17 13.95 -3.02 2.37
CA GLY A 17 14.61 -3.44 1.12
C GLY A 17 15.56 -2.36 0.59
N VAL A 18 15.82 -2.37 -0.72
CA VAL A 18 16.56 -1.30 -1.40
C VAL A 18 15.70 -0.04 -1.52
N PHE A 19 16.32 1.12 -1.76
CA PHE A 19 15.60 2.38 -1.83
C PHE A 19 14.41 2.31 -2.81
N GLN A 20 13.25 2.76 -2.32
CA GLN A 20 11.88 2.68 -2.87
C GLN A 20 11.17 1.31 -2.84
N TYR A 21 11.83 0.24 -2.41
CA TYR A 21 11.23 -1.10 -2.34
C TYR A 21 11.33 -1.70 -0.93
N SER A 22 10.29 -2.45 -0.55
CA SER A 22 10.29 -3.31 0.62
C SER A 22 10.44 -4.78 0.19
N GLY A 23 10.95 -5.63 1.07
CA GLY A 23 10.95 -7.08 0.86
C GLY A 23 9.58 -7.74 1.03
N GLY A 24 8.57 -6.97 1.46
CA GLY A 24 7.21 -7.43 1.67
C GLY A 24 6.46 -6.54 2.68
N VAL A 25 5.14 -6.74 2.75
CA VAL A 25 4.24 -6.07 3.68
C VAL A 25 3.34 -7.09 4.38
N GLY A 26 2.96 -6.79 5.62
CA GLY A 26 2.02 -7.60 6.40
C GLY A 26 1.06 -6.70 7.19
N ALA A 27 -0.18 -7.13 7.34
CA ALA A 27 -1.15 -6.38 8.14
C ALA A 27 -0.74 -6.32 9.62
N MET A 28 -1.03 -5.19 10.27
CA MET A 28 -1.02 -5.10 11.73
C MET A 28 -2.31 -5.73 12.29
N PRO A 29 -2.35 -6.08 13.60
CA PRO A 29 -3.59 -6.53 14.23
C PRO A 29 -4.76 -5.57 13.97
N GLY A 30 -5.95 -6.13 13.73
CA GLY A 30 -7.16 -5.36 13.40
C GLY A 30 -7.19 -4.80 11.97
N HIS A 31 -6.22 -5.13 11.12
CA HIS A 31 -6.18 -4.75 9.71
C HIS A 31 -6.13 -5.98 8.81
N ALA A 32 -6.58 -5.80 7.57
CA ALA A 32 -6.43 -6.75 6.48
C ALA A 32 -5.75 -6.05 5.30
N LEU A 33 -5.01 -6.81 4.50
CA LEU A 33 -4.50 -6.33 3.21
C LEU A 33 -5.52 -6.65 2.12
N GLU A 34 -6.01 -5.62 1.45
CA GLU A 34 -6.89 -5.78 0.29
C GLU A 34 -6.13 -5.47 -0.99
N ARG A 35 -6.23 -6.39 -1.96
CA ARG A 35 -5.68 -6.21 -3.30
C ARG A 35 -6.83 -5.90 -4.25
N VAL A 36 -6.70 -4.78 -4.95
CA VAL A 36 -7.64 -4.36 -5.98
C VAL A 36 -6.87 -4.10 -7.28
N GLN A 37 -7.52 -4.38 -8.41
CA GLN A 37 -6.91 -4.28 -9.73
C GLN A 37 -7.81 -3.42 -10.64
N PHE A 38 -7.20 -2.53 -11.42
CA PHE A 38 -7.93 -1.85 -12.48
C PHE A 38 -8.37 -2.86 -13.55
N SER A 39 -9.64 -2.81 -13.96
CA SER A 39 -10.17 -3.72 -14.98
C SER A 39 -9.53 -3.57 -16.37
N LYS A 40 -8.84 -2.44 -16.61
CA LYS A 40 -8.04 -2.16 -17.80
C LYS A 40 -6.79 -1.37 -17.40
N PRO A 41 -5.68 -1.46 -18.16
CA PRO A 41 -4.53 -0.60 -17.94
C PRO A 41 -4.90 0.88 -17.99
N VAL A 42 -4.30 1.68 -17.11
CA VAL A 42 -4.49 3.13 -17.03
C VAL A 42 -3.14 3.84 -17.08
N PRO A 43 -3.05 5.07 -17.61
CA PRO A 43 -1.84 5.86 -17.51
C PRO A 43 -1.41 6.00 -16.04
N MET A 44 -0.12 5.82 -15.76
CA MET A 44 0.40 5.74 -14.39
C MET A 44 -0.02 6.91 -13.49
N ARG A 45 0.02 8.15 -14.01
CA ARG A 45 -0.45 9.35 -13.28
C ARG A 45 -1.91 9.21 -12.85
N MET A 46 -2.79 8.83 -13.77
CA MET A 46 -4.21 8.60 -13.48
C MET A 46 -4.40 7.42 -12.52
N GLY A 47 -3.54 6.41 -12.58
CA GLY A 47 -3.52 5.29 -11.65
C GLY A 47 -3.34 5.77 -10.20
N PHE A 48 -2.32 6.60 -9.94
CA PHE A 48 -2.10 7.16 -8.60
C PHE A 48 -3.24 8.08 -8.13
N GLU A 49 -3.81 8.88 -9.02
CA GLU A 49 -4.98 9.73 -8.70
C GLU A 49 -6.18 8.88 -8.26
N ARG A 50 -6.48 7.79 -8.99
CA ARG A 50 -7.57 6.87 -8.66
C ARG A 50 -7.32 6.07 -7.38
N ILE A 51 -6.07 5.67 -7.11
CA ILE A 51 -5.70 4.99 -5.85
C ILE A 51 -5.99 5.91 -4.65
N ARG A 52 -5.60 7.19 -4.73
CA ARG A 52 -5.91 8.18 -3.69
C ARG A 52 -7.41 8.30 -3.46
N GLU A 53 -8.19 8.46 -4.52
CA GLU A 53 -9.65 8.59 -4.43
C GLU A 53 -10.31 7.35 -3.83
N TYR A 54 -9.85 6.16 -4.23
CA TYR A 54 -10.31 4.90 -3.67
C TYR A 54 -10.03 4.82 -2.16
N LEU A 55 -8.81 5.12 -1.71
CA LEU A 55 -8.48 5.11 -0.28
C LEU A 55 -9.33 6.10 0.52
N PHE A 56 -9.52 7.31 0.00
CA PHE A 56 -10.38 8.31 0.65
C PHE A 56 -11.84 7.87 0.72
N ALA A 57 -12.37 7.22 -0.33
CA ALA A 57 -13.71 6.66 -0.32
C ALA A 57 -13.88 5.54 0.72
N GLN A 58 -12.80 4.80 1.04
CA GLN A 58 -12.78 3.81 2.13
C GLN A 58 -12.48 4.43 3.52
N GLY A 59 -12.39 5.77 3.63
CA GLY A 59 -12.02 6.45 4.87
C GLY A 59 -10.59 6.16 5.33
N ARG A 60 -9.69 5.77 4.41
CA ARG A 60 -8.31 5.41 4.71
C ARG A 60 -7.34 6.52 4.30
N PRO A 61 -6.25 6.72 5.04
CA PRO A 61 -5.23 7.71 4.68
C PRO A 61 -4.35 7.22 3.52
N LEU A 62 -3.62 8.14 2.88
CA LEU A 62 -2.68 7.78 1.79
C LEU A 62 -1.62 6.78 2.23
N GLN A 63 -1.23 6.81 3.52
CA GLN A 63 -0.26 5.86 4.08
C GLN A 63 -0.79 4.41 4.09
N ALA A 64 -2.08 4.16 3.87
CA ALA A 64 -2.59 2.79 3.73
C ALA A 64 -2.18 2.13 2.39
N PHE A 65 -1.66 2.90 1.44
CA PHE A 65 -1.09 2.38 0.19
C PHE A 65 0.26 1.69 0.46
N CYS A 66 0.22 0.38 0.67
CA CYS A 66 1.39 -0.39 1.11
C CYS A 66 2.11 -1.17 -0.01
N ALA A 67 1.46 -1.41 -1.15
CA ALA A 67 2.04 -2.13 -2.29
C ALA A 67 1.34 -1.78 -3.61
N CYS A 68 2.08 -1.86 -4.71
CA CYS A 68 1.53 -1.85 -6.07
C CYS A 68 2.45 -2.59 -7.04
N GLU A 69 1.86 -3.05 -8.13
CA GLU A 69 2.52 -3.74 -9.24
C GLU A 69 1.97 -3.19 -10.57
N LEU A 70 2.75 -3.32 -11.65
CA LEU A 70 2.45 -2.79 -12.99
C LEU A 70 2.12 -3.92 -13.96
#